data_AF-A0A520XIH5-F1
#
_entry.id   AF-A0A520XIH5-F1
#
_cell.length_a   1.000
_cell.length_b   1.000
_cell.length_c   1.000
_cell.angle_alpha   90.00
_cell.angle_beta   90.00
_cell.angle_gamma   90.00
#
_symmetry.space_group_name_H-M   'P 1'
#
loop_
_entity.id
_entity.type
_entity.pdbx_description
1 polymer ?
#
loop_
_entity_poly.entity_id
_entity_poly.type
_entity_poly.pdbx_seq_one_letter_code
_entity_poly.pdbx_strand_id
1 'polypeptide(L)'
;MAQPATDPSAPGFGRGPGLFGPGRRTRIREEGARGALIAFIATVVFFGAALTLVLTSEAWPDVQRQFFNWYHFRQAWPAVVSGFWLDVRMFLIAEVLILVISLIIAMIRALRGPAFFPLRMLAVTYIDLIRGIPIILLIVLLGFGVPALQLRGVPTSELFWGITALVISYSAYTAEVYRAGIESVHES
;
A
#
# COMPACT_ATOMS: atom_id res chain seq x y z
N MET A 1 -42.00 68.76 -8.53
CA MET A 1 -43.03 67.85 -7.99
C MET A 1 -42.87 66.51 -8.71
N ALA A 2 -42.24 65.53 -8.05
CA ALA A 2 -42.25 64.07 -8.32
C ALA A 2 -41.10 63.43 -7.52
N GLN A 3 -41.41 62.69 -6.45
CA GLN A 3 -40.47 61.81 -5.75
C GLN A 3 -40.30 60.51 -6.55
N PRO A 4 -39.08 59.96 -6.73
CA PRO A 4 -38.94 58.59 -7.15
C PRO A 4 -39.24 57.67 -5.96
N ALA A 5 -40.13 56.70 -6.19
CA ALA A 5 -40.58 55.71 -5.23
C ALA A 5 -39.41 54.83 -4.75
N THR A 6 -39.24 54.74 -3.44
CA THR A 6 -38.38 53.73 -2.80
C THR A 6 -39.15 52.42 -2.76
N ASP A 7 -38.69 51.45 -3.56
CA ASP A 7 -39.18 50.08 -3.57
C ASP A 7 -38.93 49.40 -2.20
N PRO A 8 -39.99 49.03 -1.45
CA PRO A 8 -39.86 48.38 -0.14
C PRO A 8 -39.56 46.87 -0.23
N SER A 9 -39.39 46.31 -1.43
CA SER A 9 -39.16 44.86 -1.65
C SER A 9 -37.73 44.48 -2.06
N ALA A 10 -36.80 45.43 -2.13
CA ALA A 10 -35.40 45.12 -2.33
C ALA A 10 -34.84 44.40 -1.08
N PRO A 11 -34.38 43.14 -1.18
CA PRO A 11 -33.79 42.45 -0.04
C PRO A 11 -32.57 43.25 0.40
N GLY A 12 -32.63 43.77 1.63
CA GLY A 12 -31.51 44.49 2.22
C GLY A 12 -30.30 43.57 2.21
N PHE A 13 -29.29 43.91 1.40
CA PHE A 13 -27.95 43.37 1.55
C PHE A 13 -27.36 43.95 2.84
N GLY A 14 -27.87 43.46 3.98
CA GLY A 14 -27.19 43.58 5.25
C GLY A 14 -25.83 42.93 5.06
N ARG A 15 -24.76 43.71 5.23
CA ARG A 15 -23.43 43.15 5.44
C ARG A 15 -23.56 42.21 6.63
N GLY A 16 -23.62 40.89 6.36
CA GLY A 16 -23.55 39.90 7.42
C GLY A 16 -22.32 40.21 8.28
N PRO A 17 -22.41 40.10 9.62
CA PRO A 17 -21.26 40.34 10.47
C PRO A 17 -20.13 39.47 9.96
N GLY A 18 -18.99 40.09 9.64
CA GLY A 18 -17.87 39.41 9.01
C GLY A 18 -17.60 38.07 9.70
N LEU A 19 -17.71 36.98 8.93
CA LEU A 19 -17.53 35.59 9.40
C LEU A 19 -16.14 35.30 10.01
N PHE A 20 -15.28 36.33 10.09
CA PHE A 20 -13.93 36.30 10.62
C PHE A 20 -13.80 37.27 11.81
N GLY A 21 -14.51 36.98 12.91
CA GLY A 21 -14.25 37.64 14.20
C GLY A 21 -12.95 37.12 14.84
N PRO A 22 -12.07 37.99 15.37
CA PRO A 22 -10.78 37.57 15.97
C PRO A 22 -10.91 36.57 17.14
N GLY A 23 -12.09 36.47 17.76
CA GLY A 23 -12.34 35.63 18.94
C GLY A 23 -12.65 34.14 18.69
N ARG A 24 -12.87 33.68 17.45
CA ARG A 24 -13.10 32.23 17.19
C ARG A 24 -11.78 31.45 17.06
N ARG A 25 -10.70 32.12 16.66
CA ARG A 25 -9.34 31.52 16.54
C ARG A 25 -8.75 31.12 17.89
N THR A 26 -9.06 31.87 18.96
CA THR A 26 -8.58 31.57 20.32
C THR A 26 -9.36 30.42 20.95
N ARG A 27 -10.69 30.38 20.79
CA ARG A 27 -11.54 29.30 21.35
C ARG A 27 -11.26 27.93 20.71
N ILE A 28 -11.08 27.87 19.39
CA ILE A 28 -10.72 26.62 18.68
C ILE A 28 -9.31 26.14 19.09
N ARG A 29 -8.38 27.06 19.38
CA ARG A 29 -7.04 26.71 19.88
C ARG A 29 -7.06 26.16 21.30
N GLU A 30 -7.89 26.72 22.19
CA GLU A 30 -7.99 26.27 23.59
C GLU A 30 -8.71 24.92 23.71
N GLU A 31 -9.79 24.71 22.95
CA GLU A 31 -10.50 23.42 22.88
C GLU A 31 -9.62 22.34 22.22
N GLY A 32 -8.87 22.70 21.18
CA GLY A 32 -7.89 21.81 20.55
C GLY A 32 -6.69 21.49 21.43
N ALA A 33 -6.17 22.45 22.21
CA ALA A 33 -5.05 22.23 23.12
C ALA A 33 -5.44 21.31 24.28
N ARG A 34 -6.64 21.48 24.86
CA ARG A 34 -7.17 20.57 25.89
C ARG A 34 -7.43 19.17 25.34
N GLY A 35 -8.01 19.07 24.14
CA GLY A 35 -8.20 17.78 23.47
C GLY A 35 -6.88 17.07 23.17
N ALA A 36 -5.86 17.79 22.69
CA ALA A 36 -4.52 17.26 22.44
C ALA A 36 -3.84 16.79 23.74
N LEU A 37 -3.97 17.55 24.83
CA LEU A 37 -3.44 17.17 26.14
C LEU A 37 -4.12 15.90 26.68
N ILE A 38 -5.45 15.83 26.58
CA ILE A 38 -6.21 14.64 27.01
C ILE A 38 -5.81 13.43 26.17
N ALA A 39 -5.69 13.58 24.85
CA ALA A 39 -5.24 12.51 23.96
C ALA A 39 -3.83 12.04 24.32
N PHE A 40 -2.90 12.97 24.55
CA PHE A 40 -1.54 12.64 24.96
C PHE A 40 -1.52 11.87 26.29
N ILE A 41 -2.23 12.35 27.31
CA ILE A 41 -2.33 11.67 28.61
C ILE A 41 -2.96 10.28 28.44
N ALA A 42 -4.05 10.16 27.68
CA ALA A 42 -4.71 8.89 27.44
C ALA A 42 -3.79 7.89 26.73
N THR A 43 -3.00 8.34 25.75
CA THR A 43 -1.98 7.53 25.07
C THR A 43 -0.91 7.05 26.06
N VAL A 44 -0.37 7.95 26.88
CA VAL A 44 0.65 7.60 27.88
C VAL A 44 0.10 6.58 28.89
N VAL A 45 -1.11 6.81 29.40
CA VAL A 45 -1.77 5.91 30.36
C VAL A 45 -2.05 4.55 29.72
N PHE A 46 -2.58 4.53 28.50
CA PHE A 46 -2.88 3.28 27.77
C PHE A 46 -1.61 2.44 27.55
N PHE A 47 -0.56 3.04 26.99
CA PHE A 47 0.70 2.32 26.77
C PHE A 47 1.40 1.95 28.08
N GLY A 48 1.34 2.80 29.10
CA GLY A 48 1.89 2.51 30.43
C GLY A 48 1.17 1.33 31.10
N ALA A 49 -0.16 1.29 31.03
CA ALA A 49 -0.96 0.17 31.54
C ALA A 49 -0.66 -1.13 30.78
N ALA A 50 -0.60 -1.06 29.43
CA ALA A 50 -0.24 -2.20 28.60
C ALA A 50 1.17 -2.73 28.91
N LEU A 51 2.15 -1.83 29.05
CA LEU A 51 3.52 -2.19 29.38
C LEU A 51 3.60 -2.83 30.77
N THR A 52 2.89 -2.26 31.75
CA THR A 52 2.86 -2.81 33.11
C THR A 52 2.27 -4.22 33.08
N LEU A 53 1.11 -4.40 32.43
CA LEU A 53 0.48 -5.71 32.27
C LEU A 53 1.42 -6.75 31.66
N VAL A 54 2.17 -6.37 30.62
CA VAL A 54 3.15 -7.26 29.96
C VAL A 54 4.34 -7.56 30.87
N LEU A 55 4.98 -6.54 31.44
CA LEU A 55 6.20 -6.70 32.24
C LEU A 55 5.95 -7.39 33.59
N THR A 56 4.75 -7.25 34.16
CA THR A 56 4.35 -7.96 35.38
C THR A 56 3.73 -9.32 35.11
N SER A 57 3.57 -9.73 33.84
CA SER A 57 3.03 -11.04 33.50
C SER A 57 4.00 -12.16 33.90
N GLU A 58 3.46 -13.27 34.38
CA GLU A 58 4.25 -14.45 34.78
C GLU A 58 5.06 -15.04 33.60
N ALA A 59 4.60 -14.83 32.37
CA ALA A 59 5.23 -15.31 31.14
C ALA A 59 6.35 -14.39 30.60
N TRP A 60 6.53 -13.18 31.15
CA TRP A 60 7.56 -12.25 30.70
C TRP A 60 8.99 -12.85 30.68
N PRO A 61 9.43 -13.64 31.68
CA PRO A 61 10.73 -14.29 31.65
C PRO A 61 10.90 -15.28 30.48
N ASP A 62 9.82 -15.94 30.05
CA ASP A 62 9.86 -16.86 28.90
C ASP A 62 10.08 -16.09 27.60
N VAL A 63 9.36 -14.98 27.42
CA VAL A 63 9.55 -14.07 26.27
C VAL A 63 10.98 -13.55 26.23
N GLN A 64 11.53 -13.14 27.36
CA GLN A 64 12.93 -12.68 27.44
C GLN A 64 13.91 -13.79 27.01
N ARG A 65 13.68 -15.04 27.42
CA ARG A 65 14.55 -16.16 27.05
C ARG A 65 14.39 -16.58 25.59
N GLN A 66 13.18 -16.52 25.04
CA GLN A 66 12.91 -16.94 23.66
C GLN A 66 13.34 -15.89 22.63
N PHE A 67 13.07 -14.61 22.90
CA PHE A 67 13.27 -13.52 21.92
C PHE A 67 14.49 -12.66 22.19
N PHE A 68 14.90 -12.48 23.45
CA PHE A 68 15.95 -11.53 23.85
C PHE A 68 17.22 -12.21 24.39
N ASN A 69 17.41 -13.49 24.11
CA ASN A 69 18.60 -14.21 24.50
C ASN A 69 19.74 -13.99 23.50
N TRP A 70 20.81 -13.36 23.97
CA TRP A 70 21.99 -13.03 23.18
C TRP A 70 22.69 -14.25 22.55
N TYR A 71 22.72 -15.38 23.25
CA TYR A 71 23.33 -16.62 22.75
C TYR A 71 22.55 -17.18 21.55
N HIS A 72 21.21 -17.17 21.60
CA HIS A 72 20.37 -17.59 20.48
C HIS A 72 20.44 -16.59 19.32
N PHE A 73 20.46 -15.29 19.61
CA PHE A 73 20.64 -14.24 18.61
C PHE A 73 21.93 -14.45 17.80
N ARG A 74 23.08 -14.62 18.47
CA ARG A 74 24.37 -14.83 17.79
C ARG A 74 24.41 -16.12 16.95
N GLN A 75 23.73 -17.18 17.38
CA GLN A 75 23.61 -18.41 16.60
C GLN A 75 22.71 -18.25 15.37
N ALA A 76 21.61 -17.50 15.49
CA ALA A 76 20.70 -17.25 14.37
C ALA A 76 21.26 -16.23 13.38
N TRP A 77 22.12 -15.31 13.83
CA TRP A 77 22.63 -14.20 13.02
C TRP A 77 23.20 -14.62 11.66
N PRO A 78 24.06 -15.65 11.52
CA PRO A 78 24.55 -16.07 10.21
C PRO A 78 23.43 -16.56 9.27
N ALA A 79 22.44 -17.28 9.80
CA ALA A 79 21.30 -17.76 9.02
C ALA A 79 20.40 -16.60 8.58
N VAL A 80 20.17 -15.61 9.44
CA VAL A 80 19.43 -14.37 9.11
C VAL A 80 20.14 -13.61 8.00
N VAL A 81 21.46 -13.40 8.10
CA VAL A 81 22.23 -12.71 7.06
C VAL A 81 22.21 -13.48 5.74
N SER A 82 22.31 -14.81 5.79
CA SER A 82 22.19 -15.66 4.61
C SER A 82 20.80 -15.58 3.97
N GLY A 83 19.75 -15.62 4.77
CA GLY A 83 18.36 -15.46 4.30
C GLY A 83 18.12 -14.09 3.69
N PHE A 84 18.57 -13.03 4.36
CA PHE A 84 18.49 -11.67 3.84
C PHE A 84 19.17 -11.54 2.46
N TRP A 85 20.35 -12.14 2.28
CA TRP A 85 21.03 -12.08 0.98
C TRP A 85 20.33 -12.91 -0.10
N LEU A 86 19.68 -14.01 0.29
CA LEU A 86 18.81 -14.77 -0.60
C LEU A 86 17.61 -13.91 -1.04
N ASP A 87 16.96 -13.21 -0.12
CA ASP A 87 15.85 -12.30 -0.42
C ASP A 87 16.30 -11.18 -1.37
N VAL A 88 17.46 -10.56 -1.13
CA VAL A 88 18.03 -9.54 -2.03
C VAL A 88 18.26 -10.08 -3.43
N ARG A 89 18.83 -11.28 -3.56
CA ARG A 89 19.06 -11.92 -4.87
C ARG A 89 17.73 -12.21 -5.59
N MET A 90 16.76 -12.76 -4.87
CA MET A 90 15.43 -13.05 -5.41
C MET A 90 14.73 -11.77 -5.84
N PHE A 91 14.80 -10.71 -5.03
CA PHE A 91 14.27 -9.40 -5.34
C PHE A 91 14.88 -8.84 -6.62
N LEU A 92 16.21 -8.80 -6.74
CA LEU A 92 16.88 -8.25 -7.93
C LEU A 92 16.49 -8.99 -9.22
N ILE A 93 16.41 -10.32 -9.16
CA ILE A 93 16.01 -11.14 -10.32
C ILE A 93 14.54 -10.89 -10.66
N ALA A 94 13.66 -10.95 -9.67
CA ALA A 94 12.23 -10.75 -9.87
C ALA A 94 11.94 -9.33 -10.39
N GLU A 95 12.55 -8.31 -9.79
CA GLU A 95 12.33 -6.91 -10.12
C GLU A 95 12.70 -6.60 -11.57
N VAL A 96 13.85 -7.08 -12.05
CA VAL A 96 14.24 -6.91 -13.46
C VAL A 96 13.19 -7.52 -14.39
N LEU A 97 12.69 -8.72 -14.09
CA LEU A 97 11.66 -9.38 -14.89
C LEU A 97 10.32 -8.63 -14.81
N ILE A 98 9.93 -8.15 -13.62
CA ILE A 98 8.71 -7.37 -13.38
C ILE A 98 8.75 -6.11 -14.24
N LEU A 99 9.82 -5.31 -14.15
CA LEU A 99 9.93 -4.05 -14.89
C LEU A 99 9.84 -4.28 -16.40
N VAL A 100 10.53 -5.29 -16.93
CA VAL A 100 10.50 -5.61 -18.36
C VAL A 100 9.11 -6.08 -18.80
N ILE A 101 8.51 -7.04 -18.10
CA ILE A 101 7.22 -7.61 -18.46
C ILE A 101 6.10 -6.57 -18.31
N SER A 102 6.10 -5.80 -17.23
CA SER A 102 5.15 -4.71 -17.02
C SER A 102 5.21 -3.66 -18.10
N LEU A 103 6.41 -3.30 -18.55
CA LEU A 103 6.58 -2.31 -19.61
C LEU A 103 5.97 -2.82 -20.91
N ILE A 104 6.23 -4.08 -21.26
CA ILE A 104 5.63 -4.73 -22.45
C ILE A 104 4.10 -4.71 -22.36
N ILE A 105 3.53 -5.10 -21.22
CA ILE A 105 2.08 -5.12 -21.01
C ILE A 105 1.50 -3.69 -21.12
N ALA A 106 2.14 -2.71 -20.51
CA ALA A 106 1.72 -1.31 -20.57
C ALA A 106 1.75 -0.76 -22.00
N MET A 107 2.82 -1.07 -22.76
CA MET A 107 2.95 -0.70 -24.17
C MET A 107 1.86 -1.35 -25.02
N ILE A 108 1.58 -2.64 -24.82
CA ILE A 108 0.48 -3.35 -25.50
C ILE A 108 -0.85 -2.64 -25.25
N ARG A 109 -1.11 -2.21 -24.02
CA ARG A 109 -2.32 -1.46 -23.67
C ARG A 109 -2.41 -0.10 -24.35
N ALA A 110 -1.28 0.54 -24.63
CA ALA A 110 -1.20 1.84 -25.26
C ALA A 110 -1.38 1.78 -26.80
N LEU A 111 -1.35 0.60 -27.41
CA LEU A 111 -1.53 0.43 -28.86
C LEU A 111 -2.91 0.96 -29.30
N ARG A 112 -2.90 1.82 -30.34
CA ARG A 112 -4.10 2.40 -30.96
C ARG A 112 -4.49 1.60 -32.22
N GLY A 113 -5.79 1.45 -32.45
CA GLY A 113 -6.34 0.86 -33.68
C GLY A 113 -7.08 -0.47 -33.49
N PRO A 114 -8.04 -0.82 -34.38
CA PRO A 114 -8.89 -2.01 -34.21
C PRO A 114 -8.12 -3.34 -34.28
N ALA A 115 -7.03 -3.40 -35.05
CA ALA A 115 -6.24 -4.62 -35.23
C ALA A 115 -5.58 -5.10 -33.94
N PHE A 116 -5.26 -4.20 -33.00
CA PHE A 116 -4.65 -4.53 -31.71
C PHE A 116 -5.65 -4.79 -30.60
N PHE A 117 -6.96 -4.76 -30.91
CA PHE A 117 -8.01 -5.01 -29.93
C PHE A 117 -7.85 -6.34 -29.18
N PRO A 118 -7.57 -7.49 -29.84
CA PRO A 118 -7.42 -8.76 -29.14
C PRO A 118 -6.25 -8.75 -28.15
N LEU A 119 -5.12 -8.17 -28.55
CA LEU A 119 -3.92 -8.12 -27.72
C LEU A 119 -4.12 -7.23 -26.49
N ARG A 120 -4.77 -6.08 -26.69
CA ARG A 120 -5.15 -5.19 -25.59
C ARG A 120 -6.14 -5.86 -24.64
N MET A 121 -7.14 -6.58 -25.16
CA MET A 121 -8.07 -7.34 -24.34
C MET A 121 -7.35 -8.37 -23.48
N LEU A 122 -6.41 -9.13 -24.04
CA LEU A 122 -5.60 -10.08 -23.27
C LEU A 122 -4.80 -9.38 -22.15
N ALA A 123 -4.18 -8.23 -22.43
CA ALA A 123 -3.45 -7.47 -21.42
C ALA A 123 -4.38 -6.95 -20.31
N VAL A 124 -5.56 -6.42 -20.65
CA VAL A 124 -6.55 -5.97 -19.66
C VAL A 124 -7.03 -7.14 -18.80
N THR A 125 -7.41 -8.25 -19.42
CA THR A 125 -7.87 -9.46 -18.70
C THR A 125 -6.77 -10.02 -17.80
N TYR A 126 -5.52 -10.08 -18.26
CA TYR A 126 -4.39 -10.47 -17.43
C TYR A 126 -4.27 -9.58 -16.19
N ILE A 127 -4.24 -8.26 -16.37
CA ILE A 127 -4.12 -7.30 -15.27
C ILE A 127 -5.27 -7.47 -14.27
N ASP A 128 -6.50 -7.48 -14.75
CA ASP A 128 -7.70 -7.52 -13.91
C ASP A 128 -7.79 -8.83 -13.12
N LEU A 129 -7.53 -9.97 -13.77
CA LEU A 129 -7.53 -11.27 -13.11
C LEU A 129 -6.44 -11.38 -12.07
N ILE A 130 -5.20 -11.06 -12.43
CA ILE A 130 -4.05 -11.25 -11.54
C ILE A 130 -4.12 -10.30 -10.34
N ARG A 131 -4.59 -9.05 -10.53
CA ARG A 131 -4.81 -8.11 -9.41
C ARG A 131 -6.00 -8.49 -8.53
N GLY A 132 -6.95 -9.26 -9.07
CA GLY A 132 -8.06 -9.82 -8.31
C GLY A 132 -7.68 -11.04 -7.46
N ILE A 133 -6.52 -11.66 -7.71
CA ILE A 133 -6.07 -12.87 -7.00
C ILE A 133 -5.13 -12.48 -5.84
N PRO A 134 -5.39 -12.97 -4.60
CA PRO A 134 -4.43 -12.83 -3.51
C PRO A 134 -3.09 -13.47 -3.86
N ILE A 135 -1.98 -12.75 -3.68
CA ILE A 135 -0.65 -13.26 -4.05
C ILE A 135 -0.29 -14.58 -3.33
N ILE A 136 -0.75 -14.75 -2.09
CA ILE A 136 -0.55 -16.01 -1.35
C ILE A 136 -1.17 -17.20 -2.08
N LEU A 137 -2.31 -17.00 -2.76
CA LEU A 137 -2.93 -18.04 -3.57
C LEU A 137 -2.07 -18.39 -4.79
N LEU A 138 -1.45 -17.41 -5.45
CA LEU A 138 -0.50 -17.65 -6.54
C LEU A 138 0.72 -18.42 -6.06
N ILE A 139 1.31 -18.03 -4.92
CA ILE A 139 2.46 -18.71 -4.33
C ILE A 139 2.11 -20.18 -4.02
N VAL A 140 0.95 -20.44 -3.42
CA VAL A 140 0.52 -21.81 -3.11
C VAL A 140 0.24 -22.62 -4.38
N LEU A 141 -0.50 -22.05 -5.33
CA LEU A 141 -0.84 -22.72 -6.59
C LEU A 141 0.41 -23.06 -7.40
N LEU A 142 1.36 -22.13 -7.51
CA LEU A 142 2.56 -22.33 -8.31
C LEU A 142 3.62 -23.13 -7.56
N GLY A 143 3.83 -22.87 -6.26
CA GLY A 143 4.83 -23.54 -5.45
C GLY A 143 4.49 -24.99 -5.12
N PHE A 144 3.21 -25.31 -4.95
CA PHE A 144 2.78 -26.69 -4.62
C PHE A 144 1.91 -27.31 -5.71
N GLY A 145 0.95 -26.56 -6.26
CA GLY A 145 -0.01 -27.08 -7.24
C GLY A 145 0.65 -27.51 -8.54
N VAL A 146 1.51 -26.66 -9.14
CA VAL A 146 2.17 -26.99 -10.41
C VAL A 146 3.17 -28.16 -10.27
N PRO A 147 4.10 -28.17 -9.29
CA PRO A 147 4.97 -29.33 -9.06
C PRO A 147 4.23 -30.63 -8.80
N ALA A 148 3.05 -30.59 -8.15
CA ALA A 148 2.23 -31.77 -7.88
C ALA A 148 1.71 -32.47 -9.16
N LEU A 149 1.68 -31.77 -10.31
CA LEU A 149 1.31 -32.37 -11.59
C LEU A 149 2.37 -33.35 -12.14
N GLN A 150 3.59 -33.36 -11.58
CA GLN A 150 4.69 -34.25 -11.97
C GLN A 150 5.00 -34.26 -13.47
N LEU A 151 4.79 -33.13 -14.14
CA LEU A 151 5.03 -32.98 -15.57
C LEU A 151 6.53 -33.02 -15.88
N ARG A 152 6.90 -33.77 -16.91
CA ARG A 152 8.30 -33.87 -17.34
C ARG A 152 8.80 -32.51 -17.85
N GLY A 153 9.90 -32.03 -17.29
CA GLY A 153 10.55 -30.76 -17.69
C GLY A 153 10.04 -29.52 -16.94
N VAL A 154 9.05 -29.66 -16.06
CA VAL A 154 8.58 -28.57 -15.20
C VAL A 154 9.50 -28.44 -13.98
N PRO A 155 10.01 -27.24 -13.66
CA PRO A 155 10.85 -27.05 -12.48
C PRO A 155 10.10 -27.42 -11.20
N THR A 156 10.81 -28.04 -10.25
CA THR A 156 10.30 -28.33 -8.89
C THR A 156 10.92 -27.43 -7.83
N SER A 157 11.76 -26.47 -8.25
CA SER A 157 12.43 -25.54 -7.35
C SER A 157 11.43 -24.56 -6.73
N GLU A 158 11.38 -24.51 -5.41
CA GLU A 158 10.58 -23.55 -4.65
C GLU A 158 10.96 -22.10 -4.99
N LEU A 159 12.25 -21.83 -5.16
CA LEU A 159 12.76 -20.50 -5.53
C LEU A 159 12.26 -20.06 -6.91
N PHE A 160 12.26 -20.98 -7.89
CA PHE A 160 11.73 -20.69 -9.23
C PHE A 160 10.25 -20.29 -9.16
N TRP A 161 9.44 -21.05 -8.42
CA TRP A 161 8.01 -20.76 -8.31
C TRP A 161 7.70 -19.54 -7.46
N GLY A 162 8.49 -19.28 -6.41
CA GLY A 162 8.43 -18.04 -5.64
C GLY A 162 8.68 -16.81 -6.52
N ILE A 163 9.76 -16.81 -7.30
CA ILE A 163 10.05 -15.73 -8.26
C ILE A 163 8.96 -15.62 -9.31
N THR A 164 8.48 -16.74 -9.87
CA THR A 164 7.43 -16.73 -10.89
C THR A 164 6.13 -16.14 -10.35
N ALA A 165 5.74 -16.49 -9.12
CA ALA A 165 4.56 -15.91 -8.47
C ALA A 165 4.70 -14.40 -8.24
N LEU A 166 5.89 -13.95 -7.79
CA LEU A 166 6.21 -12.52 -7.65
C LEU A 166 6.11 -11.81 -9.00
N VAL A 167 6.75 -12.35 -10.04
CA VAL A 167 6.78 -11.75 -11.38
C VAL A 167 5.37 -11.64 -11.96
N ILE A 168 4.57 -12.71 -11.89
CA ILE A 168 3.19 -12.67 -12.39
C ILE A 168 2.38 -11.63 -11.63
N SER A 169 2.40 -11.68 -10.29
CA SER A 169 1.59 -10.77 -9.49
C SER A 169 1.99 -9.30 -9.70
N TYR A 170 3.26 -8.98 -9.43
CA TYR A 170 3.74 -7.60 -9.48
C TYR A 170 3.78 -7.04 -10.89
N SER A 171 3.96 -7.85 -11.93
CA SER A 171 3.97 -7.30 -13.28
C SER A 171 2.62 -6.72 -13.70
N ALA A 172 1.51 -7.28 -13.22
CA ALA A 172 0.17 -6.73 -13.41
C ALA A 172 -0.02 -5.39 -12.67
N TYR A 173 0.45 -5.29 -11.42
CA TYR A 173 0.38 -4.03 -10.65
C TYR A 173 1.26 -2.94 -11.27
N THR A 174 2.52 -3.26 -11.58
CA THR A 174 3.48 -2.31 -12.13
C THR A 174 3.11 -1.89 -13.56
N ALA A 175 2.44 -2.73 -14.35
CA ALA A 175 1.91 -2.33 -15.65
C ALA A 175 0.89 -1.19 -15.53
N GLU A 176 0.06 -1.19 -14.49
CA GLU A 176 -0.89 -0.09 -14.24
C GLU A 176 -0.20 1.18 -13.74
N VAL A 177 0.88 1.05 -12.96
CA VAL A 177 1.73 2.19 -12.59
C VAL A 177 2.33 2.83 -13.85
N TYR A 178 2.90 2.04 -14.75
CA TYR A 178 3.41 2.54 -16.03
C TYR A 178 2.32 3.17 -16.88
N ARG A 179 1.16 2.52 -16.99
CA ARG A 179 0.03 3.06 -17.75
C ARG A 179 -0.40 4.43 -17.22
N ALA A 180 -0.56 4.56 -15.90
CA ALA A 180 -0.91 5.83 -15.26
C ALA A 180 0.18 6.89 -15.46
N GLY A 181 1.46 6.48 -15.41
CA GLY A 181 2.58 7.36 -15.72
C GLY A 181 2.54 7.88 -17.17
N ILE A 182 2.33 6.98 -18.14
CA ILE A 182 2.22 7.34 -19.56
C ILE A 182 1.04 8.30 -19.80
N GLU A 183 -0.12 8.02 -19.20
CA GLU A 183 -1.34 8.83 -19.35
C GLU A 183 -1.24 10.22 -18.71
N SER A 184 -0.35 10.39 -17.72
CA SER A 184 -0.17 11.68 -17.03
C SER A 184 0.53 12.76 -17.88
N VAL A 185 1.22 12.36 -18.95
CA VAL A 185 1.95 13.29 -19.83
C VAL A 185 0.97 13.92 -20.82
N HIS A 186 0.84 15.25 -20.77
CA HIS A 186 0.00 15.99 -21.72
C HIS A 186 0.62 15.97 -23.13
N GLU A 187 -0.19 15.68 -24.15
CA GLU A 187 0.19 15.86 -25.55
C GLU A 187 0.38 17.38 -25.80
N SER A 188 1.61 17.78 -26.13
CA SER A 188 2.03 19.16 -26.39
C SER A 188 1.63 19.65 -27.77
#